data_AF-W2YZ69-F1
#
_entry.id   AF-W2YZ69-F1
#
_cell.length_a   1.000
_cell.length_b   1.000
_cell.length_c   1.000
_cell.angle_alpha   90.00
_cell.angle_beta   90.00
_cell.angle_gamma   90.00
#
_symmetry.space_group_name_H-M   'P 1'
#
loop_
_entity.id
_entity.type
_entity.pdbx_description
1 polymer ?
#
loop_
_entity_poly.entity_id
_entity_poly.type
_entity_poly.pdbx_seq_one_letter_code
_entity_poly.pdbx_strand_id
1 'polypeptide(L)'
;MAQIISDTRLNARWTNTCTFVIDKDFVEWAIIESSFPDANVLLCQYQAMAYWKTKVLSRRCYNLTLSQRDVLETMVVGMLKSKIDLFTSAISTV
;
A
#
# COMPACT_ATOMS: atom_id res chain seq x y z
N MET A 1 -7.63 5.58 -15.02
CA MET A 1 -8.12 5.45 -13.63
C MET A 1 -8.28 6.80 -12.95
N ALA A 2 -7.26 7.66 -12.95
CA ALA A 2 -7.29 9.03 -12.41
C ALA A 2 -8.61 9.82 -12.67
N GLN A 3 -9.05 9.90 -13.93
CA GLN A 3 -10.27 10.61 -14.34
C GLN A 3 -11.58 9.99 -13.81
N ILE A 4 -11.58 8.69 -13.50
CA ILE A 4 -12.77 7.99 -12.97
C ILE A 4 -12.91 8.36 -11.49
N ILE A 5 -11.83 8.23 -10.72
CA ILE A 5 -11.80 8.46 -9.26
C ILE A 5 -12.14 9.92 -8.89
N SER A 6 -11.79 10.88 -9.74
CA SER A 6 -12.07 12.31 -9.48
C SER A 6 -13.54 12.70 -9.57
N ASP A 7 -14.39 11.92 -10.25
CA ASP A 7 -15.83 12.24 -10.33
C ASP A 7 -16.63 11.33 -9.40
N THR A 8 -16.77 11.78 -8.15
CA THR A 8 -17.44 11.02 -7.08
C THR A 8 -18.91 10.72 -7.32
N ARG A 9 -19.51 11.32 -8.35
CA ARG A 9 -20.91 11.10 -8.76
C ARG A 9 -21.08 9.84 -9.60
N LEU A 10 -19.99 9.26 -10.11
CA LEU A 10 -20.04 8.07 -10.97
C LEU A 10 -20.36 6.78 -10.20
N ASN A 11 -20.20 6.77 -8.87
CA ASN A 11 -20.46 5.59 -8.06
C ASN A 11 -20.96 5.95 -6.66
N ALA A 12 -22.24 5.69 -6.39
CA ALA A 12 -22.86 5.94 -5.10
C ALA A 12 -22.20 5.20 -3.92
N ARG A 13 -21.37 4.16 -4.16
CA ARG A 13 -20.64 3.45 -3.10
C ARG A 13 -19.42 4.23 -2.60
N TRP A 14 -18.96 5.23 -3.35
CA TRP A 14 -17.78 6.00 -3.00
C TRP A 14 -18.00 6.93 -1.81
N THR A 15 -19.23 7.36 -1.54
CA THR A 15 -19.56 8.16 -0.34
C THR A 15 -19.31 7.42 0.97
N ASN A 16 -19.29 6.09 0.95
CA ASN A 16 -19.07 5.26 2.13
C ASN A 16 -17.68 4.61 2.12
N THR A 17 -16.80 5.00 1.19
CA THR A 17 -15.47 4.40 1.08
C THR A 17 -14.53 5.05 2.08
N CYS A 18 -14.16 4.31 3.13
CA CYS A 18 -13.26 4.81 4.17
C CYS A 18 -11.77 4.57 3.87
N THR A 19 -11.44 3.71 2.90
CA THR A 19 -10.04 3.34 2.61
C THR A 19 -9.84 2.91 1.17
N PHE A 20 -8.75 3.39 0.56
CA PHE A 20 -8.26 2.99 -0.75
C PHE A 20 -6.94 2.23 -0.60
N VAL A 21 -6.80 1.12 -1.33
CA VAL A 21 -5.54 0.39 -1.45
C VAL A 21 -5.06 0.55 -2.88
N ILE A 22 -3.93 1.23 -3.07
CA ILE A 22 -3.42 1.61 -4.39
C ILE A 22 -2.06 1.00 -4.69
N ASP A 23 -1.72 0.95 -5.98
CA ASP A 23 -0.34 0.70 -6.37
C ASP A 23 0.56 1.91 -5.99
N LYS A 24 1.88 1.78 -6.14
CA LYS A 24 2.81 2.89 -5.97
C LYS A 24 2.72 3.85 -7.16
N ASP A 25 1.66 4.65 -7.18
CA ASP A 25 1.49 5.78 -8.10
C ASP A 25 1.14 7.05 -7.29
N PHE A 26 2.09 7.99 -7.25
CA PHE A 26 1.93 9.24 -6.51
C PHE A 26 0.89 10.18 -7.13
N VAL A 27 0.61 10.03 -8.43
CA VAL A 27 -0.44 10.80 -9.10
C VAL A 27 -1.81 10.27 -8.70
N GLU A 28 -1.98 8.95 -8.69
CA GLU A 28 -3.21 8.31 -8.18
C GLU A 28 -3.44 8.67 -6.71
N TRP A 29 -2.39 8.61 -5.89
CA TRP A 29 -2.44 9.00 -4.48
C TRP A 29 -2.97 10.43 -4.32
N ALA A 30 -2.35 11.41 -4.97
CA ALA A 30 -2.73 12.82 -4.83
C ALA A 30 -4.18 13.08 -5.28
N ILE A 31 -4.64 12.39 -6.33
CA ILE A 31 -6.01 12.49 -6.81
C ILE A 31 -6.98 11.94 -5.77
N ILE A 32 -6.69 10.78 -5.18
CA ILE A 32 -7.55 10.18 -4.14
C ILE A 32 -7.61 11.07 -2.90
N GLU A 33 -6.47 11.57 -2.41
CA GLU A 33 -6.46 12.48 -1.25
C GLU A 33 -7.28 13.75 -1.52
N SER A 34 -7.22 14.31 -2.73
CA SER A 34 -8.00 15.49 -3.09
C SER A 34 -9.50 15.20 -3.25
N SER A 35 -9.86 13.99 -3.67
CA SER A 35 -11.26 13.59 -3.96
C SER A 35 -11.97 12.97 -2.75
N PHE A 36 -11.20 12.39 -1.82
CA PHE A 36 -11.66 11.68 -0.63
C PHE A 36 -10.82 12.08 0.60
N PRO A 37 -10.95 13.32 1.08
CA PRO A 37 -10.10 13.84 2.16
C PRO A 37 -10.25 13.06 3.48
N ASP A 38 -11.39 12.42 3.69
CA ASP A 38 -11.68 11.64 4.90
C ASP A 38 -11.30 10.15 4.78
N ALA A 39 -10.88 9.69 3.59
CA ALA A 39 -10.51 8.30 3.37
C ALA A 39 -9.01 8.07 3.62
N ASN A 40 -8.69 6.90 4.16
CA ASN A 40 -7.29 6.46 4.27
C ASN A 40 -6.76 5.99 2.91
N VAL A 41 -5.54 6.38 2.54
CA VAL A 41 -4.86 5.88 1.33
C VAL A 41 -3.69 4.99 1.75
N LEU A 42 -3.73 3.72 1.35
CA LEU A 42 -2.74 2.71 1.70
C LEU A 42 -2.06 2.15 0.46
N LEU A 43 -0.76 1.86 0.55
CA LEU A 43 -0.07 1.12 -0.51
C LEU A 43 -0.42 -0.37 -0.45
N CYS A 44 -0.59 -0.95 -1.63
CA CYS A 44 -0.78 -2.38 -1.79
C CYS A 44 0.45 -3.14 -1.31
N GLN A 45 0.24 -4.05 -0.37
CA GLN A 45 1.31 -4.87 0.21
C GLN A 45 1.97 -5.77 -0.81
N TYR A 46 1.18 -6.33 -1.74
CA TYR A 46 1.72 -7.16 -2.81
C TYR A 46 2.77 -6.39 -3.61
N GLN A 47 2.45 -5.14 -3.99
CA GLN A 47 3.43 -4.31 -4.68
C GLN A 47 4.60 -3.93 -3.78
N ALA A 48 4.36 -3.56 -2.52
CA ALA A 48 5.44 -3.22 -1.59
C ALA A 48 6.46 -4.37 -1.46
N MET A 49 5.98 -5.62 -1.35
CA MET A 49 6.82 -6.81 -1.32
C MET A 49 7.52 -7.07 -2.66
N ALA A 50 6.80 -6.97 -3.78
CA ALA A 50 7.36 -7.15 -5.12
C ALA A 50 8.48 -6.14 -5.40
N TYR A 51 8.27 -4.87 -5.04
CA TYR A 51 9.27 -3.81 -5.13
C TYR A 51 10.48 -4.12 -4.24
N TRP A 52 10.24 -4.52 -2.98
CA TRP A 52 11.34 -4.86 -2.07
C TRP A 52 12.22 -5.98 -2.63
N LYS A 53 11.60 -7.07 -3.09
CA LYS A 53 12.30 -8.23 -3.63
C LYS A 53 13.06 -7.91 -4.92
N THR A 54 12.39 -7.26 -5.87
CA THR A 54 12.92 -7.09 -7.23
C THR A 54 13.72 -5.81 -7.44
N LYS A 55 13.51 -4.77 -6.63
CA LYS A 55 14.14 -3.45 -6.80
C LYS A 55 15.03 -3.03 -5.63
N VAL A 56 14.88 -3.60 -4.44
CA VAL A 56 15.72 -3.27 -3.27
C VAL A 56 16.75 -4.38 -3.04
N LEU A 57 16.32 -5.60 -2.74
CA LEU A 57 17.20 -6.72 -2.43
C LEU A 57 18.08 -7.16 -3.61
N SER A 58 17.65 -6.86 -4.84
CA SER A 58 18.40 -7.14 -6.06
C SER A 58 19.57 -6.18 -6.29
N ARG A 59 19.62 -5.03 -5.60
CA ARG A 59 20.66 -4.02 -5.85
C ARG A 59 22.01 -4.50 -5.36
N ARG A 60 22.99 -4.49 -6.27
CA ARG A 60 24.37 -4.89 -5.97
C ARG A 60 25.05 -3.98 -4.94
N CYS A 61 24.62 -2.73 -4.80
CA CYS A 61 25.22 -1.78 -3.86
C CYS A 61 25.10 -2.18 -2.39
N TYR A 62 24.16 -3.07 -2.04
CA TYR A 62 24.03 -3.59 -0.67
C TYR A 62 24.91 -4.82 -0.41
N ASN A 63 25.51 -5.41 -1.45
CA ASN A 63 26.40 -6.58 -1.37
C ASN A 63 25.87 -7.73 -0.48
N LEU A 64 24.55 -7.97 -0.52
CA LEU A 64 23.90 -8.97 0.32
C LEU A 64 24.01 -10.36 -0.29
N THR A 65 24.35 -11.36 0.53
CA THR A 65 24.25 -12.78 0.19
C THR A 65 22.78 -13.20 0.02
N LEU A 66 22.54 -14.36 -0.62
CA LEU A 66 21.18 -14.90 -0.73
C LEU A 66 20.54 -15.15 0.64
N SER A 67 21.28 -15.71 1.60
CA SER A 67 20.78 -15.94 2.96
C SER A 67 20.40 -14.65 3.68
N GLN A 68 21.17 -13.57 3.51
CA GLN A 68 20.83 -12.27 4.09
C GLN A 68 19.57 -11.66 3.46
N ARG A 69 19.35 -11.89 2.16
CA ARG A 69 18.13 -11.43 1.47
C ARG A 69 16.89 -12.16 1.98
N ASP A 70 16.97 -13.47 2.20
CA ASP A 70 15.85 -14.24 2.75
C ASP A 70 15.47 -13.81 4.17
N VAL A 71 16.47 -13.54 5.01
CA VAL A 71 16.24 -13.00 6.37
C VAL A 71 15.55 -11.63 6.31
N LEU A 72 16.04 -10.73 5.45
CA LEU A 72 15.42 -9.40 5.27
C LEU A 72 14.00 -9.49 4.68
N GLU A 73 13.76 -10.39 3.73
CA GLU A 73 12.43 -10.64 3.19
C GLU A 73 11.47 -11.08 4.31
N THR A 74 11.90 -12.01 5.17
CA THR A 74 11.11 -12.48 6.31
C THR A 74 10.79 -11.36 7.30
N MET A 75 11.77 -10.51 7.63
CA MET A 75 11.59 -9.37 8.54
C MET A 75 10.62 -8.33 7.96
N VAL A 76 10.76 -7.99 6.68
CA VAL A 76 9.90 -6.99 6.02
C VAL A 76 8.47 -7.51 5.86
N VAL A 77 8.30 -8.79 5.52
CA VAL A 77 6.98 -9.42 5.48
C VAL A 77 6.35 -9.43 6.88
N GLY A 78 7.13 -9.76 7.92
CA GLY A 78 6.68 -9.70 9.31
C GLY A 78 6.21 -8.31 9.72
N MET A 79 7.01 -7.28 9.41
CA MET A 79 6.67 -5.88 9.69
C MET A 79 5.42 -5.41 8.93
N LEU A 80 5.28 -5.77 7.66
CA LEU A 80 4.10 -5.40 6.86
C LEU A 80 2.84 -6.07 7.40
N LYS A 81 2.93 -7.34 7.80
CA LYS A 81 1.80 -8.10 8.35
C LYS A 81 1.40 -7.62 9.75
N SER A 82 2.34 -7.32 10.64
CA SER A 82 2.02 -6.86 12.00
C SER A 82 1.23 -5.53 12.02
N LYS A 83 1.41 -4.68 10.99
CA LYS A 83 0.62 -3.45 10.85
C LYS A 83 -0.80 -3.69 10.32
N ILE A 84 -1.06 -4.82 9.66
CA ILE A 84 -2.41 -5.21 9.24
C ILE A 84 -3.23 -5.60 10.46
N ASP A 85 -2.67 -6.33 11.41
CA ASP A 85 -3.40 -6.72 12.62
C ASP A 85 -3.83 -5.48 13.43
N LEU A 86 -3.00 -4.43 13.43
CA LEU A 86 -3.33 -3.10 13.96
C LEU A 86 -4.42 -2.38 13.15
N PHE A 87 -4.36 -2.40 11.82
CA PHE A 87 -5.40 -1.77 10.98
C PHE A 87 -6.74 -2.52 11.03
N THR A 88 -6.70 -3.85 11.04
CA THR A 88 -7.90 -4.71 11.06
C THR A 88 -8.58 -4.62 12.43
N SER A 89 -7.81 -4.58 13.53
CA SER A 89 -8.36 -4.34 14.87
C SER A 89 -8.92 -2.92 15.02
N ALA A 90 -8.29 -1.90 14.42
CA ALA A 90 -8.81 -0.54 14.40
C ALA A 90 -10.12 -0.42 13.59
N ILE A 91 -10.24 -1.12 12.45
CA ILE A 91 -11.46 -1.15 11.64
C ILE A 91 -12.59 -1.95 12.34
N SER A 92 -12.28 -3.01 13.09
CA SER A 92 -13.28 -3.75 13.88
C SER A 92 -13.79 -3.02 15.13
N THR A 93 -13.21 -1.88 15.49
CA THR A 93 -13.62 -1.08 16.66
C THR A 93 -14.51 0.11 16.28
N VAL A 94 -14.83 0.28 15.00
CA VAL A 94 -15.81 1.26 14.47
C VAL A 94 -17.03 0.51 13.95
#